data_AF-A0A6J4SPT6-F1
#
_entry.id   AF-A0A6J4SPT6-F1
#
_cell.length_a   1.000
_cell.length_b   1.000
_cell.length_c   1.000
_cell.angle_alpha   90.00
_cell.angle_beta   90.00
_cell.angle_gamma   90.00
#
_symmetry.space_group_name_H-M   'P 1'
#
loop_
_entity.id
_entity.type
_entity.pdbx_description
1 polymer ?
#
loop_
_entity_poly.entity_id
_entity_poly.type
_entity_poly.pdbx_seq_one_letter_code
_entity_poly.pdbx_strand_id
1 'polypeptide(L)'
;RFKLPRQEGTCDVCGAHEFKRRPDDNEQTVRTRLAEYRAKTAPILPYYEERGLVRRVDGMASVEQVAAAVDGILDGAPASFT
;
A
#
# COMPACT_ATOMS: atom_id res chain seq x y z
N ARG A 1 6.67 -10.64 3.65
CA ARG A 1 6.53 -12.07 3.27
C ARG A 1 5.58 -12.15 2.08
N PHE A 2 5.85 -12.96 1.05
CA PHE A 2 4.93 -13.11 -0.08
C PHE A 2 3.68 -13.88 0.34
N LYS A 3 2.50 -13.44 -0.13
CA LYS A 3 1.23 -14.14 0.07
C LYS A 3 1.04 -15.13 -1.07
N LEU A 4 1.48 -16.36 -0.85
CA LEU A 4 1.27 -17.46 -1.79
C LEU A 4 -0.15 -18.03 -1.60
N PRO A 5 -0.71 -18.68 -2.62
CA PRO A 5 -1.95 -19.45 -2.47
C PRO A 5 -1.81 -20.58 -1.44
N ARG A 6 -2.92 -21.02 -0.84
CA ARG A 6 -2.93 -22.15 0.11
C ARG A 6 -2.53 -23.46 -0.57
N GLN A 7 -2.96 -23.64 -1.81
CA GLN A 7 -2.57 -24.74 -2.67
C GLN A 7 -1.84 -24.19 -3.88
N GLU A 8 -0.64 -24.69 -4.14
CA GLU A 8 0.17 -24.26 -5.28
C GLU A 8 -0.61 -24.37 -6.60
N GLY A 9 -0.56 -23.31 -7.40
CA GLY A 9 -1.26 -23.26 -8.69
C GLY A 9 -2.79 -23.22 -8.58
N THR A 10 -3.39 -22.92 -7.44
CA THR A 10 -4.86 -22.82 -7.29
C THR A 10 -5.26 -21.54 -6.57
N CYS A 11 -6.14 -20.73 -7.17
CA CYS A 11 -6.65 -19.52 -6.53
C CYS A 11 -7.55 -19.85 -5.34
N ASP A 12 -7.23 -19.30 -4.16
CA ASP A 12 -7.97 -19.51 -2.91
C ASP A 12 -9.43 -19.01 -2.95
N VAL A 13 -9.78 -18.15 -3.91
CA VAL A 13 -11.11 -17.52 -4.01
C VAL A 13 -11.99 -18.17 -5.09
N CYS A 14 -11.46 -18.39 -6.28
CA CYS A 14 -12.25 -18.87 -7.43
C CYS A 14 -11.83 -20.25 -7.95
N GLY A 15 -10.78 -20.86 -7.40
CA GLY A 15 -10.29 -22.17 -7.85
C GLY A 15 -9.61 -22.19 -9.21
N ALA A 16 -9.45 -21.03 -9.88
CA ALA A 16 -8.74 -20.96 -11.15
C ALA A 16 -7.26 -21.38 -11.01
N HIS A 17 -6.74 -22.02 -12.06
CA HIS A 17 -5.36 -22.52 -12.11
C HIS A 17 -4.43 -21.67 -12.99
N GLU A 18 -4.99 -20.79 -13.82
CA GLU A 18 -4.22 -19.89 -14.67
C GLU A 18 -3.89 -18.61 -13.91
N PHE A 19 -2.63 -18.46 -13.50
CA PHE A 19 -2.10 -17.22 -12.93
C PHE A 19 -1.37 -16.43 -14.02
N LYS A 20 -1.80 -15.19 -14.25
CA LYS A 20 -1.16 -14.28 -15.18
C LYS A 20 -0.53 -13.10 -14.43
N ARG A 21 0.77 -12.88 -14.65
CA ARG A 21 1.45 -11.64 -14.24
C ARG A 21 0.93 -10.49 -15.10
N ARG A 22 0.63 -9.34 -14.50
CA ARG A 22 0.25 -8.18 -15.30
C ARG A 22 1.44 -7.76 -16.18
N PRO A 23 1.19 -7.30 -17.42
CA PRO A 23 2.28 -6.90 -18.32
C PRO A 23 3.11 -5.73 -17.76
N ASP A 24 2.52 -4.90 -16.88
CA ASP A 24 3.16 -3.74 -16.27
C ASP A 24 3.90 -4.04 -14.95
N ASP A 25 3.86 -5.27 -14.44
CA ASP A 25 4.58 -5.68 -13.24
C ASP A 25 6.07 -5.98 -13.54
N ASN A 26 6.78 -5.10 -14.24
CA ASN A 26 8.21 -5.24 -14.55
C ASN A 26 9.01 -4.07 -13.96
N GLU A 27 10.31 -4.27 -13.76
CA GLU A 27 11.17 -3.28 -13.07
C GLU A 27 11.13 -1.91 -13.74
N GLN A 28 11.25 -1.87 -15.08
CA GLN A 28 11.25 -0.63 -15.83
C GLN A 28 9.94 0.16 -15.62
N THR A 29 8.80 -0.51 -15.73
CA THR A 29 7.49 0.12 -15.49
C THR A 29 7.34 0.60 -14.04
N VAL A 30 7.80 -0.18 -13.06
CA VAL A 30 7.77 0.23 -11.65
C VAL A 30 8.62 1.48 -11.40
N ARG A 31 9.84 1.54 -11.95
CA ARG A 31 10.73 2.71 -11.81
C ARG A 31 10.09 3.97 -12.40
N THR A 32 9.53 3.87 -13.61
CA THR A 32 8.85 5.00 -14.26
C THR A 32 7.66 5.48 -13.44
N ARG A 33 6.79 4.58 -12.97
CA ARG A 33 5.61 4.93 -12.16
C ARG A 33 5.98 5.59 -10.84
N LEU A 34 7.04 5.12 -10.17
CA LEU A 34 7.53 5.74 -8.93
C LEU A 34 8.09 7.15 -9.17
N ALA A 35 8.79 7.37 -10.29
CA ALA A 35 9.27 8.71 -10.66
C ALA A 35 8.09 9.66 -10.93
N GLU A 36 7.08 9.22 -11.67
CA GLU A 36 5.88 10.01 -11.93
C GLU A 36 5.09 10.33 -10.66
N TYR A 37 4.91 9.36 -9.76
CA TYR A 37 4.26 9.56 -8.47
C TYR A 37 4.99 10.64 -7.64
N ARG A 38 6.32 10.60 -7.58
CA ARG A 38 7.12 11.62 -6.88
C ARG A 38 6.98 13.00 -7.53
N ALA A 39 6.92 13.07 -8.86
CA ALA A 39 6.79 14.34 -9.58
C ALA A 39 5.39 14.96 -9.46
N LYS A 40 4.33 14.13 -9.47
CA LYS A 40 2.94 14.60 -9.62
C LYS A 40 2.13 14.50 -8.33
N THR A 41 2.40 13.52 -7.48
CA THR A 41 1.61 13.26 -6.26
C THR A 41 2.31 13.81 -5.01
N ALA A 42 3.62 13.62 -4.84
CA ALA A 42 4.32 14.11 -3.66
C ALA A 42 4.17 15.64 -3.40
N PRO A 43 4.06 16.52 -4.41
CA PRO A 43 3.86 17.96 -4.19
C PRO A 43 2.53 18.35 -3.54
N ILE A 44 1.53 17.46 -3.49
CA ILE A 44 0.28 17.76 -2.77
C ILE A 44 0.43 17.58 -1.26
N LEU A 45 1.50 16.91 -0.81
CA LEU A 45 1.68 16.57 0.60
C LEU A 45 1.80 17.82 1.50
N PRO A 46 2.63 18.83 1.17
CA PRO A 46 2.72 20.05 1.98
C PRO A 46 1.37 20.73 2.21
N TYR A 47 0.52 20.78 1.18
CA TYR A 47 -0.82 21.37 1.26
C TYR A 47 -1.72 20.69 2.31
N TYR A 48 -1.65 19.36 2.44
CA TYR A 48 -2.41 18.64 3.46
C TYR A 48 -1.71 18.66 4.83
N GLU A 49 -0.38 18.75 4.87
CA GLU A 49 0.40 18.88 6.12
C GLU A 49 0.11 20.21 6.81
N GLU A 50 0.11 21.32 6.07
CA GLU A 50 -0.23 22.66 6.58
C GLU A 50 -1.63 22.72 7.20
N ARG A 51 -2.54 21.85 6.75
CA ARG A 51 -3.92 21.74 7.27
C ARG A 51 -4.07 20.77 8.43
N GLY A 52 -2.98 20.10 8.84
CA GLY A 52 -3.01 19.08 9.88
C GLY A 52 -3.81 17.82 9.50
N LEU A 53 -4.03 17.59 8.19
CA LEU A 53 -4.83 16.47 7.69
C LEU A 53 -4.00 15.21 7.41
N VAL A 54 -2.68 15.35 7.27
CA VAL A 54 -1.81 14.21 7.00
C VAL A 54 -1.68 13.32 8.23
N ARG A 55 -1.79 12.01 8.00
CA ARG A 55 -1.44 10.95 8.95
C ARG A 55 -0.48 10.01 8.25
N ARG A 56 0.61 9.67 8.92
CA ARG A 56 1.69 8.83 8.36
C ARG A 56 1.56 7.42 8.91
N VAL A 57 1.67 6.43 8.04
CA VAL A 57 1.66 5.01 8.36
C VAL A 57 2.89 4.38 7.74
N ASP A 58 3.61 3.55 8.49
CA ASP A 58 4.75 2.80 7.97
C ASP A 58 4.27 1.64 7.08
N GLY A 59 4.38 1.82 5.77
CA GLY A 59 4.01 0.79 4.78
C GLY A 59 4.95 -0.42 4.72
N MET A 60 6.07 -0.42 5.46
CA MET A 60 7.00 -1.55 5.53
C MET A 60 6.68 -2.51 6.69
N ALA A 61 5.76 -2.14 7.58
CA ALA A 61 5.27 -3.01 8.65
C ALA A 61 4.43 -4.20 8.11
N SER A 62 4.02 -5.10 9.00
CA SER A 62 3.10 -6.19 8.61
C SER A 62 1.74 -5.64 8.16
N VAL A 63 1.03 -6.41 7.33
CA VAL A 63 -0.29 -6.01 6.81
C VAL A 63 -1.25 -5.73 7.97
N GLU A 64 -1.19 -6.54 9.02
CA GLU A 64 -2.00 -6.42 10.23
C GLU A 64 -1.69 -5.11 10.98
N GLN A 65 -0.41 -4.75 11.09
CA GLN A 65 0.01 -3.48 11.72
C GLN A 65 -0.41 -2.26 10.91
N VAL A 66 -0.27 -2.32 9.58
CA VAL A 66 -0.71 -1.23 8.69
C VAL A 66 -2.22 -1.04 8.78
N ALA A 67 -2.99 -2.14 8.75
CA ALA A 67 -4.43 -2.09 8.90
C ALA A 67 -4.85 -1.45 10.24
N ALA A 68 -4.30 -1.94 11.36
CA ALA A 68 -4.59 -1.39 12.68
C ALA A 68 -4.22 0.10 12.82
N ALA A 69 -3.11 0.53 12.20
CA ALA A 69 -2.71 1.94 12.19
C ALA A 69 -3.71 2.81 11.41
N VAL A 70 -4.20 2.32 10.27
CA VAL A 70 -5.23 3.02 9.48
C VAL A 70 -6.55 3.08 10.23
N ASP A 71 -7.00 1.96 10.81
CA ASP A 71 -8.25 1.89 11.58
C ASP A 71 -8.20 2.86 12.77
N GLY A 72 -7.11 2.88 13.53
CA GLY A 72 -6.92 3.81 14.65
C GLY A 72 -6.98 5.29 14.23
N ILE A 73 -6.50 5.63 13.02
CA ILE A 73 -6.62 6.98 12.47
C ILE A 73 -8.09 7.33 12.14
N LEU A 74 -8.84 6.37 11.57
CA LEU A 74 -10.22 6.58 11.13
C LEU A 74 -11.22 6.62 12.30
N ASP A 75 -11.00 5.80 13.32
CA ASP A 75 -11.85 5.72 14.51
C ASP A 75 -11.68 6.93 15.47
N GLY A 76 -10.78 7.86 15.14
CA GLY A 76 -10.54 9.06 15.93
C GLY A 76 -9.77 8.82 17.23
N ALA A 77 -9.06 7.70 17.35
CA ALA A 77 -8.15 7.50 18.47
C ALA A 77 -7.09 8.61 18.48
N PRO A 78 -6.80 9.23 19.62
CA PRO A 78 -5.78 10.27 19.69
C PRO A 78 -4.45 9.69 19.22
N ALA A 79 -3.89 10.28 18.16
CA ALA A 79 -2.59 9.88 17.63
C ALA A 79 -1.52 10.06 18.72
N SER A 80 -1.19 8.98 19.40
CA SER A 80 -0.03 8.92 20.29
C SER A 80 1.09 8.24 19.52
N PHE A 81 1.99 9.04 18.97
CA PHE A 81 3.26 8.57 18.44
C PHE A 81 4.33 9.56 18.89
N THR A 82 5.17 9.11 19.82
CA THR A 82 6.48 9.70 20.14
C THR A 82 7.46 9.51 19.00
#